data_AF-A0A4U1JCF1-F1
#
_entry.id   AF-A0A4U1JCF1-F1
#
_cell.length_a   1.000
_cell.length_b   1.000
_cell.length_c   1.000
_cell.angle_alpha   90.00
_cell.angle_beta   90.00
_cell.angle_gamma   90.00
#
_symmetry.space_group_name_H-M   'P 1'
#
loop_
_entity.id
_entity.type
_entity.pdbx_description
1 polymer ?
#
loop_
_entity_poly.entity_id
_entity_poly.type
_entity_poly.pdbx_seq_one_letter_code
_entity_poly.pdbx_strand_id
1 'polypeptide(L)'
;MLGAALLVSSLGGLGACQKAEEKAAPGPEPAAAAPGRCVYTSPFTQAEECRDYTGKGWSAETAEADCKALAKSTFTKAESCTYPTSLGRCVLDGGKDDETSIVFPGEDTAQCTSTQRGCELFGGGKFVPDACEGVVDDPGGPTPEGSVFEWPTEACVDPKAGEPAGQSEGKVCTFGAISGCTEPGRNFAAYASCEAVLTQRPYWPAPPSDFKTPEGDPRLTDTQWLGELAWVTEQVEACGCVCCHSEKAAPAEGPSNWYIEAGPIWTDSFYPTGLALAAGWVSSAALGAYPPDQNNGFSRDVAGLPTTDPARMVAFFEGELLRRGFKKEDFADETPFGGPLYEQSLYVPSDCDAGQGVDAAGKITWTGGDARYVYVLSADAKNPGVPPNLDLPEGTMWRLDVASKAAPVKSGITYGEVLPNTQQGYPADGSPEKLVPGTKYYLYVWADVGVPITRCLFDAPL
;
A
#
# COMPACT_ATOMS: atom_id res chain seq x y z
N MET A 1 -30.12 42.79 1.82
CA MET A 1 -31.46 43.37 1.64
C MET A 1 -32.34 42.33 0.98
N LEU A 2 -33.45 41.95 1.66
CA LEU A 2 -34.61 41.14 1.24
C LEU A 2 -34.35 39.76 0.58
N GLY A 3 -34.93 38.63 0.99
CA GLY A 3 -35.96 38.30 1.98
C GLY A 3 -36.59 36.92 1.67
N ALA A 4 -36.69 36.04 2.69
CA ALA A 4 -37.83 35.17 3.09
C ALA A 4 -38.64 34.38 2.02
N ALA A 5 -39.15 33.15 2.21
CA ALA A 5 -39.71 32.43 3.37
C ALA A 5 -39.66 30.89 3.09
N LEU A 6 -39.46 29.95 4.02
CA LEU A 6 -40.28 29.48 5.16
C LEU A 6 -41.72 29.05 4.79
N LEU A 7 -41.97 27.74 4.79
CA LEU A 7 -43.29 27.14 5.05
C LEU A 7 -43.12 25.76 5.72
N VAL A 8 -43.33 25.77 7.03
CA VAL A 8 -43.64 24.61 7.87
C VAL A 8 -45.15 24.42 7.82
N SER A 9 -45.63 23.17 7.76
CA SER A 9 -47.02 22.85 8.13
C SER A 9 -47.09 21.48 8.77
N SER A 10 -47.20 21.52 10.09
CA SER A 10 -47.71 20.47 10.98
C SER A 10 -49.15 20.81 11.35
N LEU A 11 -50.03 19.79 11.39
CA LEU A 11 -51.28 19.62 12.18
C LEU A 11 -51.98 18.41 11.52
N GLY A 12 -52.33 17.30 12.17
CA GLY A 12 -52.90 17.11 13.50
C GLY A 12 -54.38 16.71 13.33
N GLY A 13 -54.77 15.47 13.70
CA GLY A 13 -56.18 15.07 13.70
C GLY A 13 -56.45 13.57 13.81
N LEU A 14 -56.87 13.14 15.00
CA LEU A 14 -57.33 11.80 15.37
C LEU A 14 -58.75 11.48 14.87
N GLY A 15 -58.97 10.21 14.49
CA GLY A 15 -60.16 9.43 14.89
C GLY A 15 -61.19 9.07 13.81
N ALA A 16 -61.21 7.79 13.40
CA ALA A 16 -62.40 6.93 13.38
C ALA A 16 -62.06 5.52 12.86
N CYS A 17 -62.57 4.49 13.56
CA CYS A 17 -62.46 3.08 13.24
C CYS A 17 -63.14 2.73 11.92
N GLN A 18 -62.40 2.15 10.97
CA GLN A 18 -62.94 1.24 9.97
C GLN A 18 -61.96 0.11 9.71
N LYS A 19 -62.44 -1.11 9.94
CA LYS A 19 -61.75 -2.36 9.63
C LYS A 19 -61.98 -2.65 8.15
N ALA A 20 -60.93 -2.60 7.32
CA ALA A 20 -60.99 -3.05 5.94
C ALA A 20 -59.60 -3.54 5.45
N GLU A 21 -59.57 -4.85 5.20
CA GLU A 21 -58.74 -5.59 4.26
C GLU A 21 -57.20 -5.50 4.36
N GLU A 22 -56.62 -6.59 4.86
CA GLU A 22 -55.22 -6.97 4.62
C GLU A 22 -54.95 -6.98 3.10
N LYS A 23 -54.35 -5.91 2.60
CA LYS A 23 -53.59 -5.96 1.36
C LYS A 23 -52.38 -6.86 1.60
N ALA A 24 -52.34 -7.97 0.86
CA ALA A 24 -51.16 -8.82 0.76
C ALA A 24 -49.91 -7.96 0.53
N ALA A 25 -48.84 -8.27 1.26
CA ALA A 25 -47.55 -7.65 1.07
C ALA A 25 -47.16 -7.74 -0.42
N PRO A 26 -46.61 -6.67 -1.03
CA PRO A 26 -46.05 -6.77 -2.37
C PRO A 26 -45.01 -7.89 -2.36
N GLY A 27 -45.15 -8.83 -3.30
CA GLY A 27 -44.15 -9.87 -3.51
C GLY A 27 -42.76 -9.24 -3.76
N PRO A 28 -41.68 -9.99 -3.51
CA PRO A 28 -40.32 -9.48 -3.73
C PRO A 28 -40.23 -8.90 -5.14
N GLU A 29 -39.83 -7.63 -5.20
CA GLU A 29 -39.53 -6.94 -6.44
C GLU A 29 -38.53 -7.81 -7.23
N PRO A 30 -38.78 -8.12 -8.52
CA PRO A 30 -37.86 -8.95 -9.28
C PRO A 30 -36.48 -8.30 -9.24
N ALA A 31 -35.48 -9.07 -8.81
CA ALA A 31 -34.10 -8.60 -8.75
C ALA A 31 -33.75 -7.94 -10.09
N ALA A 32 -33.36 -6.66 -10.04
CA ALA A 32 -32.88 -5.97 -11.22
C ALA A 32 -31.80 -6.84 -11.86
N ALA A 33 -31.90 -7.07 -13.18
CA ALA A 33 -30.91 -7.86 -13.88
C ALA A 33 -29.53 -7.24 -13.62
N ALA A 34 -28.58 -8.06 -13.18
CA ALA A 34 -27.23 -7.61 -12.90
C ALA A 34 -26.69 -6.83 -14.13
N PRO A 35 -26.11 -5.64 -13.96
CA PRO A 35 -25.51 -4.86 -15.04
C PRO A 35 -24.56 -5.71 -15.93
N GLY A 36 -23.81 -6.60 -15.29
CA GLY A 36 -22.96 -7.62 -15.90
C GLY A 36 -21.90 -8.09 -14.92
N ARG A 37 -20.92 -8.83 -15.46
CA ARG A 37 -19.72 -9.28 -14.74
C ARG A 37 -18.46 -8.92 -15.51
N CYS A 38 -17.37 -8.75 -14.79
CA CYS A 38 -16.03 -8.57 -15.35
C CYS A 38 -15.12 -9.72 -14.91
N VAL A 39 -14.65 -10.54 -15.83
CA VAL A 39 -13.57 -11.50 -15.56
C VAL A 39 -12.25 -10.82 -15.87
N TYR A 40 -11.29 -10.85 -14.96
CA TYR A 40 -9.99 -10.20 -15.14
C TYR A 40 -8.88 -11.01 -14.45
N THR A 41 -7.63 -10.74 -14.82
CA THR A 41 -6.50 -11.25 -14.05
C THR A 41 -6.14 -10.22 -13.00
N SER A 42 -6.27 -10.60 -11.74
CA SER A 42 -5.99 -9.71 -10.63
C SER A 42 -4.52 -9.34 -10.56
N PRO A 43 -4.22 -8.04 -10.42
CA PRO A 43 -2.85 -7.58 -10.29
C PRO A 43 -2.21 -7.99 -8.97
N PHE A 44 -3.01 -8.37 -7.97
CA PHE A 44 -2.51 -8.73 -6.64
C PHE A 44 -2.29 -10.23 -6.51
N THR A 45 -3.28 -11.03 -6.92
CA THR A 45 -3.23 -12.49 -6.75
C THR A 45 -2.59 -13.22 -7.93
N GLN A 46 -2.36 -12.53 -9.07
CA GLN A 46 -1.97 -13.15 -10.35
C GLN A 46 -2.94 -14.20 -10.86
N ALA A 47 -4.12 -14.30 -10.25
CA ALA A 47 -5.14 -15.28 -10.56
C ALA A 47 -6.30 -14.62 -11.31
N GLU A 48 -7.10 -15.44 -11.98
CA GLU A 48 -8.39 -14.99 -12.48
C GLU A 48 -9.31 -14.66 -11.31
N GLU A 49 -9.93 -13.48 -11.36
CA GLU A 49 -10.98 -13.04 -10.47
C GLU A 49 -12.18 -12.60 -11.30
N CYS A 50 -13.36 -12.58 -10.68
CA CYS A 50 -14.55 -12.08 -11.35
C CYS A 50 -15.27 -11.07 -10.47
N ARG A 51 -15.49 -9.86 -10.99
CA ARG A 51 -16.24 -8.79 -10.33
C ARG A 51 -17.69 -8.77 -10.82
N ASP A 52 -18.62 -8.93 -9.89
CA ASP A 52 -20.03 -8.61 -10.07
C ASP A 52 -20.30 -7.16 -9.71
N TYR A 53 -21.10 -6.48 -10.53
CA TYR A 53 -21.56 -5.11 -10.27
C TYR A 53 -22.93 -5.16 -9.60
N THR A 54 -22.97 -5.18 -8.27
CA THR A 54 -24.19 -5.49 -7.50
C THR A 54 -24.94 -4.24 -7.01
N GLY A 55 -24.27 -3.09 -6.96
CA GLY A 55 -24.85 -1.80 -6.58
C GLY A 55 -25.87 -1.26 -7.59
N LYS A 56 -26.85 -0.48 -7.09
CA LYS A 56 -27.95 0.07 -7.90
C LYS A 56 -27.53 1.21 -8.82
N GLY A 57 -26.37 1.81 -8.59
CA GLY A 57 -25.78 2.89 -9.39
C GLY A 57 -25.08 2.40 -10.65
N TRP A 58 -24.83 1.09 -10.77
CA TRP A 58 -24.20 0.52 -11.96
C TRP A 58 -25.19 0.37 -13.12
N SER A 59 -24.87 1.01 -14.24
CA SER A 59 -25.40 0.63 -15.55
C SER A 59 -24.45 -0.37 -16.24
N ALA A 60 -24.94 -1.09 -17.25
CA ALA A 60 -24.08 -1.99 -18.03
C ALA A 60 -22.93 -1.23 -18.72
N GLU A 61 -23.18 0.01 -19.15
CA GLU A 61 -22.20 0.86 -19.81
C GLU A 61 -21.12 1.34 -18.83
N THR A 62 -21.51 1.77 -17.62
CA THR A 62 -20.53 2.15 -16.58
C THR A 62 -19.75 0.95 -16.05
N ALA A 63 -20.40 -0.21 -15.94
CA ALA A 63 -19.75 -1.45 -15.53
C ALA A 63 -18.75 -1.95 -16.60
N GLU A 64 -19.09 -1.86 -17.89
CA GLU A 64 -18.16 -2.19 -18.97
C GLU A 64 -16.96 -1.24 -19.00
N ALA A 65 -17.18 0.06 -18.73
CA ALA A 65 -16.11 1.04 -18.64
C ALA A 65 -15.15 0.76 -17.47
N ASP A 66 -15.69 0.47 -16.28
CA ASP A 66 -14.90 0.04 -15.12
C ASP A 66 -14.12 -1.25 -15.43
N CYS A 67 -14.78 -2.25 -16.01
CA CYS A 67 -14.14 -3.51 -16.37
C CYS A 67 -12.95 -3.30 -17.32
N LYS A 68 -13.09 -2.42 -18.33
CA LYS A 68 -12.01 -2.11 -19.29
C LYS A 68 -10.80 -1.44 -18.65
N ALA A 69 -10.95 -0.84 -17.46
CA ALA A 69 -9.83 -0.30 -16.71
C ALA A 69 -8.99 -1.40 -16.02
N LEU A 70 -9.53 -2.61 -15.89
CA LEU A 70 -8.83 -3.75 -15.28
C LEU A 70 -7.95 -4.48 -16.30
N ALA A 71 -6.84 -5.03 -15.82
CA ALA A 71 -5.88 -5.74 -16.67
C ALA A 71 -6.45 -7.09 -17.16
N LYS A 72 -6.25 -7.38 -18.46
CA LYS A 72 -6.69 -8.62 -19.12
C LYS A 72 -8.17 -8.94 -18.85
N SER A 73 -9.02 -7.92 -18.89
CA SER A 73 -10.41 -8.04 -18.52
C SER A 73 -11.34 -8.38 -19.68
N THR A 74 -12.49 -8.97 -19.35
CA THR A 74 -13.59 -9.25 -20.28
C THR A 74 -14.91 -9.00 -19.57
N PHE A 75 -15.70 -8.06 -20.10
CA PHE A 75 -17.02 -7.75 -19.59
C PHE A 75 -18.09 -8.59 -20.30
N THR A 76 -19.01 -9.16 -19.52
CA THR A 76 -20.20 -9.84 -20.04
C THR A 76 -21.46 -9.24 -19.43
N LYS A 77 -22.28 -8.61 -20.27
CA LYS A 77 -23.52 -7.93 -19.87
C LYS A 77 -24.57 -8.94 -19.38
N ALA A 78 -25.33 -8.55 -18.36
CA ALA A 78 -26.45 -9.34 -17.83
C ALA A 78 -26.10 -10.76 -17.35
N GLU A 79 -24.84 -10.99 -16.98
CA GLU A 79 -24.37 -12.22 -16.33
C GLU A 79 -23.78 -11.91 -14.95
N SER A 80 -23.74 -12.92 -14.09
CA SER A 80 -23.08 -12.87 -12.79
C SER A 80 -21.93 -13.87 -12.71
N CYS A 81 -20.94 -13.58 -11.87
CA CYS A 81 -19.77 -14.40 -11.64
C CYS A 81 -20.19 -15.77 -11.10
N THR A 82 -19.94 -16.80 -11.92
CA THR A 82 -20.30 -18.18 -11.61
C THR A 82 -19.08 -19.07 -11.80
N TYR A 83 -18.66 -19.72 -10.72
CA TYR A 83 -17.61 -20.73 -10.72
C TYR A 83 -18.13 -22.01 -10.06
N PRO A 84 -17.62 -23.20 -10.44
CA PRO A 84 -17.99 -24.46 -9.78
C PRO A 84 -17.67 -24.46 -8.28
N THR A 85 -16.55 -23.85 -7.90
CA THR A 85 -16.10 -23.65 -6.53
C THR A 85 -15.49 -22.26 -6.38
N SER A 86 -15.61 -21.68 -5.19
CA SER A 86 -15.04 -20.38 -4.84
C SER A 86 -14.52 -20.43 -3.41
N LEU A 87 -13.41 -19.74 -3.14
CA LEU A 87 -12.88 -19.54 -1.79
C LEU A 87 -13.83 -18.65 -0.99
N GLY A 88 -14.40 -17.66 -1.66
CA GLY A 88 -15.35 -16.70 -1.11
C GLY A 88 -15.48 -15.48 -2.02
N ARG A 89 -16.06 -14.43 -1.47
CA ARG A 89 -16.30 -13.16 -2.16
C ARG A 89 -15.79 -11.98 -1.34
N CYS A 90 -15.21 -10.98 -2.00
CA CYS A 90 -14.97 -9.67 -1.41
C CYS A 90 -16.07 -8.70 -1.81
N VAL A 91 -16.88 -8.25 -0.85
CA VAL A 91 -17.90 -7.22 -1.08
C VAL A 91 -17.30 -5.85 -0.80
N LEU A 92 -17.05 -5.09 -1.86
CA LEU A 92 -16.61 -3.70 -1.80
C LEU A 92 -17.84 -2.79 -1.76
N ASP A 93 -17.79 -1.75 -0.91
CA ASP A 93 -18.86 -0.76 -0.79
C ASP A 93 -20.26 -1.35 -0.49
N GLY A 94 -20.28 -2.40 0.35
CA GLY A 94 -21.49 -3.11 0.75
C GLY A 94 -22.65 -2.19 1.16
N GLY A 95 -23.79 -2.32 0.50
CA GLY A 95 -25.02 -1.55 0.71
C GLY A 95 -25.05 -0.17 0.06
N LYS A 96 -24.03 0.22 -0.72
CA LYS A 96 -23.99 1.48 -1.46
C LYS A 96 -24.40 1.29 -2.93
N ASP A 97 -24.61 2.40 -3.62
CA ASP A 97 -25.01 2.39 -5.04
C ASP A 97 -23.89 1.86 -5.96
N ASP A 98 -22.63 1.96 -5.55
CA ASP A 98 -21.45 1.51 -6.27
C ASP A 98 -20.93 0.13 -5.81
N GLU A 99 -21.69 -0.62 -5.01
CA GLU A 99 -21.30 -1.94 -4.52
C GLU A 99 -20.81 -2.86 -5.65
N THR A 100 -19.67 -3.53 -5.42
CA THR A 100 -19.16 -4.61 -6.27
C THR A 100 -18.80 -5.82 -5.43
N SER A 101 -18.86 -7.01 -6.03
CA SER A 101 -18.53 -8.27 -5.36
C SER A 101 -17.51 -9.05 -6.19
N ILE A 102 -16.30 -9.23 -5.66
CA ILE A 102 -15.22 -9.95 -6.32
C ILE A 102 -15.27 -11.41 -5.86
N VAL A 103 -15.51 -12.34 -6.78
CA VAL A 103 -15.47 -13.79 -6.54
C VAL A 103 -14.05 -14.30 -6.75
N PHE A 104 -13.52 -15.02 -5.76
CA PHE A 104 -12.22 -15.69 -5.84
C PHE A 104 -12.43 -17.17 -6.19
N PRO A 105 -12.20 -17.60 -7.44
CA PRO A 105 -12.44 -18.97 -7.85
C PRO A 105 -11.46 -19.96 -7.20
N GLY A 106 -11.94 -21.17 -6.89
CA GLY A 106 -11.10 -22.25 -6.37
C GLY A 106 -11.61 -22.88 -5.08
N GLU A 107 -10.91 -23.91 -4.62
CA GLU A 107 -11.22 -24.69 -3.41
C GLU A 107 -9.99 -24.91 -2.50
N ASP A 108 -8.85 -24.32 -2.85
CA ASP A 108 -7.61 -24.45 -2.09
C ASP A 108 -7.68 -23.64 -0.79
N THR A 109 -8.13 -24.31 0.27
CA THR A 109 -8.30 -23.69 1.60
C THR A 109 -7.00 -23.10 2.19
N ALA A 110 -5.82 -23.49 1.69
CA ALA A 110 -4.56 -22.86 2.10
C ALA A 110 -4.47 -21.37 1.70
N GLN A 111 -5.30 -20.92 0.75
CA GLN A 111 -5.34 -19.52 0.29
C GLN A 111 -6.35 -18.67 1.05
N CYS A 112 -7.17 -19.25 1.94
CA CYS A 112 -8.27 -18.55 2.62
C CYS A 112 -7.79 -17.32 3.40
N THR A 113 -6.78 -17.47 4.26
CA THR A 113 -6.24 -16.37 5.06
C THR A 113 -5.71 -15.24 4.17
N SER A 114 -5.00 -15.58 3.08
CA SER A 114 -4.47 -14.58 2.14
C SER A 114 -5.58 -13.85 1.38
N THR A 115 -6.63 -14.58 0.98
CA THR A 115 -7.77 -14.05 0.22
C THR A 115 -8.63 -13.13 1.08
N GLN A 116 -8.95 -13.57 2.30
CA GLN A 116 -9.67 -12.75 3.28
C GLN A 116 -8.89 -11.47 3.58
N ARG A 117 -7.59 -11.59 3.88
CA ARG A 117 -6.74 -10.42 4.14
C ARG A 117 -6.67 -9.50 2.93
N GLY A 118 -6.52 -10.06 1.73
CA GLY A 118 -6.62 -9.35 0.45
C GLY A 118 -7.88 -8.49 0.38
N CYS A 119 -9.03 -9.08 0.67
CA CYS A 119 -10.31 -8.38 0.66
C CYS A 119 -10.41 -7.28 1.73
N GLU A 120 -10.17 -7.63 2.99
CA GLU A 120 -10.51 -6.78 4.13
C GLU A 120 -9.48 -5.68 4.37
N LEU A 121 -8.20 -5.97 4.14
CA LEU A 121 -7.11 -5.04 4.38
C LEU A 121 -6.74 -4.23 3.14
N PHE A 122 -6.68 -4.86 1.96
CA PHE A 122 -6.19 -4.21 0.75
C PHE A 122 -7.33 -3.74 -0.16
N GLY A 123 -8.42 -4.50 -0.23
CA GLY A 123 -9.62 -4.12 -0.96
C GLY A 123 -10.52 -3.15 -0.19
N GLY A 124 -10.41 -3.09 1.15
CA GLY A 124 -11.33 -2.33 2.01
C GLY A 124 -12.76 -2.91 2.04
N GLY A 125 -12.92 -4.17 1.63
CA GLY A 125 -14.20 -4.85 1.56
C GLY A 125 -14.53 -5.69 2.78
N LYS A 126 -15.65 -6.38 2.71
CA LYS A 126 -16.01 -7.46 3.63
C LYS A 126 -15.84 -8.81 2.93
N PHE A 127 -15.06 -9.70 3.52
CA PHE A 127 -14.94 -11.06 3.00
C PHE A 127 -16.16 -11.89 3.42
N VAL A 128 -16.75 -12.59 2.45
CA VAL A 128 -17.86 -13.54 2.63
C VAL A 128 -17.33 -14.90 2.20
N PRO A 129 -16.98 -15.79 3.14
CA PRO A 129 -16.37 -17.08 2.80
C PRO A 129 -17.37 -18.01 2.10
N ASP A 130 -16.87 -18.80 1.14
CA ASP A 130 -17.57 -19.95 0.53
C ASP A 130 -16.82 -21.23 0.97
N ALA A 131 -15.84 -21.72 0.19
CA ALA A 131 -15.00 -22.85 0.60
C ALA A 131 -14.12 -22.56 1.83
N CYS A 132 -13.92 -21.27 2.14
CA CYS A 132 -13.22 -20.82 3.34
C CYS A 132 -14.07 -20.82 4.62
N GLU A 133 -15.36 -21.20 4.54
CA GLU A 133 -16.23 -21.25 5.72
C GLU A 133 -15.67 -22.22 6.77
N GLY A 134 -15.43 -21.71 7.98
CA GLY A 134 -14.93 -22.53 9.09
C GLY A 134 -13.47 -22.97 8.97
N VAL A 135 -12.72 -22.49 7.97
CA VAL A 135 -11.26 -22.63 7.93
C VAL A 135 -10.68 -21.74 9.02
N VAL A 136 -10.30 -22.35 10.13
CA VAL A 136 -9.51 -21.72 11.18
C VAL A 136 -8.08 -21.55 10.69
N ASP A 137 -7.53 -20.35 10.85
CA ASP A 137 -6.17 -19.97 10.45
C ASP A 137 -5.17 -21.12 10.62
N ASP A 138 -4.63 -21.62 9.50
CA ASP A 138 -3.29 -22.21 9.48
C ASP A 138 -2.35 -21.09 8.98
N PRO A 139 -1.73 -20.32 9.90
CA PRO A 139 -0.99 -19.12 9.54
C PRO A 139 0.30 -19.39 8.76
N GLY A 140 0.67 -20.66 8.59
CA GLY A 140 1.89 -21.10 7.94
C GLY A 140 1.78 -21.31 6.43
N GLY A 141 0.66 -20.90 5.80
CA GLY A 141 0.51 -20.94 4.35
C GLY A 141 1.71 -20.27 3.67
N PRO A 142 2.30 -20.88 2.61
CA PRO A 142 3.52 -20.37 2.00
C PRO A 142 3.28 -18.97 1.42
N THR A 143 3.91 -17.95 2.02
CA THR A 143 4.17 -16.68 1.33
C THR A 143 4.99 -16.99 0.07
N PRO A 144 4.59 -16.50 -1.13
CA PRO A 144 5.37 -16.71 -2.34
C PRO A 144 6.84 -16.33 -2.13
N GLU A 145 7.79 -17.13 -2.63
CA GLU A 145 9.21 -16.75 -2.60
C GLU A 145 9.38 -15.36 -3.27
N GLY A 146 10.09 -14.44 -2.61
CA GLY A 146 10.21 -13.04 -3.05
C GLY A 146 9.13 -12.08 -2.52
N SER A 147 8.17 -12.55 -1.70
CA SER A 147 7.13 -11.70 -1.09
C SER A 147 7.43 -11.20 0.33
N VAL A 148 8.50 -11.71 0.96
CA VAL A 148 8.86 -11.33 2.33
C VAL A 148 9.77 -10.12 2.31
N PHE A 149 9.42 -9.08 3.08
CA PHE A 149 10.20 -7.85 3.20
C PHE A 149 11.63 -8.15 3.65
N GLU A 150 12.60 -7.74 2.84
CA GLU A 150 14.01 -7.75 3.22
C GLU A 150 14.41 -6.37 3.76
N TRP A 151 14.97 -6.37 4.97
CA TRP A 151 15.48 -5.15 5.59
C TRP A 151 16.55 -4.50 4.72
N PRO A 152 16.48 -3.17 4.51
CA PRO A 152 17.51 -2.46 3.78
C PRO A 152 18.87 -2.68 4.44
N THR A 153 19.87 -3.04 3.63
CA THR A 153 21.27 -3.08 4.05
C THR A 153 22.08 -2.09 3.24
N GLU A 154 23.07 -1.47 3.88
CA GLU A 154 24.02 -0.60 3.20
C GLU A 154 25.12 -1.45 2.57
N ALA A 155 25.25 -1.38 1.24
CA ALA A 155 26.32 -2.03 0.51
C ALA A 155 27.43 -1.01 0.22
N CYS A 156 28.61 -1.22 0.80
CA CYS A 156 29.80 -0.40 0.55
C CYS A 156 30.82 -1.15 -0.32
N VAL A 157 30.91 -0.79 -1.59
CA VAL A 157 31.79 -1.44 -2.58
C VAL A 157 32.75 -0.45 -3.23
N ASP A 158 33.81 -0.97 -3.85
CA ASP A 158 34.74 -0.13 -4.61
C ASP A 158 34.02 0.51 -5.81
N PRO A 159 34.40 1.75 -6.20
CA PRO A 159 33.86 2.39 -7.40
C PRO A 159 34.15 1.55 -8.64
N LYS A 160 33.24 1.57 -9.62
CA LYS A 160 33.45 0.87 -10.90
C LYS A 160 34.65 1.46 -11.63
N ALA A 161 35.25 0.64 -12.50
CA ALA A 161 36.42 1.05 -13.27
C ALA A 161 36.15 2.33 -14.08
N GLY A 162 36.97 3.35 -13.87
CA GLY A 162 36.85 4.66 -14.53
C GLY A 162 36.04 5.70 -13.77
N GLU A 163 35.37 5.32 -12.68
CA GLU A 163 34.65 6.25 -11.80
C GLU A 163 35.58 6.82 -10.71
N PRO A 164 35.28 8.03 -10.17
CA PRO A 164 36.02 8.59 -9.05
C PRO A 164 35.85 7.76 -7.77
N ALA A 165 36.77 7.95 -6.82
CA ALA A 165 36.65 7.42 -5.47
C ALA A 165 35.31 7.84 -4.84
N GLY A 166 34.68 6.93 -4.09
CA GLY A 166 33.43 7.22 -3.41
C GLY A 166 33.60 8.09 -2.16
N GLN A 167 32.48 8.60 -1.66
CA GLN A 167 32.40 9.56 -0.55
C GLN A 167 32.72 8.91 0.80
N SER A 168 32.56 7.59 0.92
CA SER A 168 32.76 6.83 2.16
C SER A 168 34.11 6.14 2.17
N GLU A 169 35.15 6.88 2.56
CA GLU A 169 36.54 6.38 2.62
C GLU A 169 37.05 5.80 1.29
N GLY A 170 36.57 6.35 0.17
CA GLY A 170 36.89 5.91 -1.19
C GLY A 170 35.95 4.83 -1.74
N LYS A 171 35.04 4.29 -0.93
CA LYS A 171 33.97 3.37 -1.34
C LYS A 171 32.67 4.11 -1.64
N VAL A 172 31.84 3.48 -2.46
CA VAL A 172 30.47 3.90 -2.72
C VAL A 172 29.56 3.07 -1.83
N CYS A 173 28.85 3.73 -0.92
CA CYS A 173 27.89 3.11 -0.03
C CYS A 173 26.47 3.44 -0.49
N THR A 174 25.61 2.42 -0.57
CA THR A 174 24.24 2.59 -1.07
C THR A 174 23.31 1.64 -0.33
N PHE A 175 22.23 2.18 0.24
CA PHE A 175 21.18 1.37 0.84
C PHE A 175 20.37 0.65 -0.25
N GLY A 176 20.21 -0.67 -0.12
CA GLY A 176 19.27 -1.46 -0.91
C GLY A 176 17.82 -1.21 -0.51
N ALA A 177 17.35 0.04 -0.65
CA ALA A 177 16.00 0.46 -0.29
C ALA A 177 15.33 1.27 -1.40
N ILE A 178 13.99 1.26 -1.44
CA ILE A 178 13.22 2.08 -2.39
C ILE A 178 13.52 3.58 -2.24
N SER A 179 13.82 4.03 -1.02
CA SER A 179 14.21 5.40 -0.69
C SER A 179 15.72 5.62 -0.69
N GLY A 180 16.51 4.57 -0.92
CA GLY A 180 17.97 4.60 -0.96
C GLY A 180 18.49 5.13 -2.30
N CYS A 181 19.57 5.90 -2.25
CA CYS A 181 20.25 6.46 -3.41
C CYS A 181 21.75 6.24 -3.30
N THR A 182 22.39 5.99 -4.44
CA THR A 182 23.84 6.04 -4.59
C THR A 182 24.31 7.49 -4.77
N GLU A 183 25.60 7.69 -4.97
CA GLU A 183 26.17 9.02 -5.17
C GLU A 183 25.69 9.65 -6.50
N PRO A 184 25.53 10.99 -6.57
CA PRO A 184 25.15 11.67 -7.82
C PRO A 184 26.06 11.30 -8.99
N GLY A 185 25.47 11.14 -10.17
CA GLY A 185 26.16 10.71 -11.39
C GLY A 185 26.45 9.20 -11.48
N ARG A 186 26.02 8.39 -10.50
CA ARG A 186 26.13 6.92 -10.53
C ARG A 186 24.76 6.27 -10.69
N ASN A 187 24.74 5.01 -11.14
CA ASN A 187 23.52 4.22 -11.27
C ASN A 187 23.29 3.34 -10.03
N PHE A 188 22.09 3.38 -9.46
CA PHE A 188 21.72 2.62 -8.26
C PHE A 188 22.00 1.12 -8.41
N ALA A 189 21.55 0.50 -9.51
CA ALA A 189 21.64 -0.94 -9.73
C ALA A 189 23.08 -1.44 -9.91
N ALA A 190 24.06 -0.52 -10.07
CA ALA A 190 25.47 -0.87 -10.05
C ALA A 190 26.04 -1.05 -8.63
N TYR A 191 25.38 -0.48 -7.61
CA TYR A 191 25.89 -0.36 -6.25
C TYR A 191 24.98 -0.97 -5.18
N ALA A 192 23.71 -1.21 -5.48
CA ALA A 192 22.75 -1.90 -4.62
C ALA A 192 21.87 -2.90 -5.41
N SER A 193 21.26 -3.85 -4.70
CA SER A 193 20.42 -4.88 -5.31
C SER A 193 18.97 -4.42 -5.45
N CYS A 194 18.39 -4.59 -6.63
CA CYS A 194 16.96 -4.42 -6.83
C CYS A 194 16.12 -5.55 -6.22
N GLU A 195 16.70 -6.73 -5.95
CA GLU A 195 15.95 -7.84 -5.36
C GLU A 195 15.37 -7.45 -3.99
N ALA A 196 16.20 -6.86 -3.12
CA ALA A 196 15.75 -6.37 -1.82
C ALA A 196 14.69 -5.26 -1.97
N VAL A 197 14.90 -4.30 -2.88
CA VAL A 197 13.94 -3.20 -3.13
C VAL A 197 12.57 -3.74 -3.56
N LEU A 198 12.54 -4.77 -4.42
CA LEU A 198 11.32 -5.40 -4.91
C LEU A 198 10.55 -6.18 -3.83
N THR A 199 11.18 -6.51 -2.70
CA THR A 199 10.46 -7.07 -1.54
C THR A 199 9.84 -6.00 -0.64
N GLN A 200 10.30 -4.75 -0.73
CA GLN A 200 9.85 -3.68 0.17
C GLN A 200 8.46 -3.16 -0.17
N ARG A 201 8.03 -3.42 -1.41
CA ARG A 201 6.65 -3.27 -1.86
C ARG A 201 6.36 -4.38 -2.85
N PRO A 202 5.19 -5.04 -2.79
CA PRO A 202 4.81 -6.00 -3.82
C PRO A 202 4.99 -5.37 -5.21
N TYR A 203 5.89 -5.96 -5.99
CA TYR A 203 6.14 -5.49 -7.34
C TYR A 203 4.95 -5.83 -8.24
N TRP A 204 4.48 -4.84 -9.00
CA TRP A 204 3.45 -5.05 -9.99
C TRP A 204 3.73 -4.26 -11.28
N PRO A 205 3.92 -4.93 -12.43
CA PRO A 205 3.98 -4.27 -13.72
C PRO A 205 2.65 -3.57 -14.03
N ALA A 206 2.71 -2.31 -14.41
CA ALA A 206 1.52 -1.52 -14.72
C ALA A 206 1.77 -0.66 -15.95
N PRO A 207 0.82 -0.56 -16.89
CA PRO A 207 1.03 0.19 -18.12
C PRO A 207 1.20 1.69 -17.82
N PRO A 208 2.04 2.39 -18.60
CA PRO A 208 2.20 3.83 -18.48
C PRO A 208 0.97 4.59 -18.97
N SER A 209 0.93 5.89 -18.66
CA SER A 209 -0.04 6.81 -19.26
C SER A 209 0.06 6.79 -20.79
N ASP A 210 -1.10 6.97 -21.43
CA ASP A 210 -1.24 7.14 -22.88
C ASP A 210 -0.88 8.56 -23.35
N PHE A 211 -0.57 9.49 -22.44
CA PHE A 211 -0.15 10.85 -22.78
C PHE A 211 1.07 10.84 -23.73
N LYS A 212 1.03 11.73 -24.73
CA LYS A 212 2.13 11.96 -25.68
C LYS A 212 2.32 13.45 -25.91
N THR A 213 3.56 13.91 -25.77
CA THR A 213 3.97 15.23 -26.26
C THR A 213 3.80 15.28 -27.79
N PRO A 214 3.09 16.29 -28.35
CA PRO A 214 2.93 16.43 -29.79
C PRO A 214 4.26 16.56 -30.53
N GLU A 215 4.36 16.04 -31.75
CA GLU A 215 5.60 16.03 -32.56
C GLU A 215 6.20 17.43 -32.82
N GLY A 216 5.38 18.48 -32.77
CA GLY A 216 5.81 19.87 -32.95
C GLY A 216 6.07 20.65 -31.66
N ASP A 217 6.06 19.99 -30.50
CA ASP A 217 6.28 20.66 -29.22
C ASP A 217 7.73 21.19 -29.11
N PRO A 218 7.94 22.48 -28.79
CA PRO A 218 9.28 23.08 -28.73
C PRO A 218 10.26 22.34 -27.82
N ARG A 219 9.78 21.69 -26.76
CA ARG A 219 10.63 20.99 -25.77
C ARG A 219 11.39 19.81 -26.35
N LEU A 220 10.91 19.21 -27.45
CA LEU A 220 11.64 18.16 -28.17
C LEU A 220 12.95 18.66 -28.78
N THR A 221 13.13 19.98 -28.89
CA THR A 221 14.34 20.62 -29.44
C THR A 221 14.97 21.67 -28.51
N ASP A 222 14.33 21.98 -27.38
CA ASP A 222 14.84 22.94 -26.41
C ASP A 222 15.97 22.30 -25.59
N THR A 223 17.21 22.71 -25.87
CA THR A 223 18.39 22.16 -25.21
C THR A 223 18.47 22.46 -23.73
N GLN A 224 17.88 23.57 -23.26
CA GLN A 224 17.84 23.89 -21.84
C GLN A 224 16.87 22.96 -21.12
N TRP A 225 15.66 22.79 -21.66
CA TRP A 225 14.67 21.89 -21.09
C TRP A 225 15.12 20.42 -21.13
N LEU A 226 15.74 19.98 -22.23
CA LEU A 226 16.29 18.63 -22.34
C LEU A 226 17.47 18.40 -21.38
N GLY A 227 18.27 19.44 -21.12
CA GLY A 227 19.30 19.40 -20.08
C GLY A 227 18.71 19.23 -18.67
N GLU A 228 17.56 19.87 -18.42
CA GLU A 228 16.83 19.68 -17.16
C GLU A 228 16.25 18.27 -17.04
N LEU A 229 15.59 17.77 -18.09
CA LEU A 229 15.08 16.39 -18.13
C LEU A 229 16.21 15.39 -17.90
N ALA A 230 17.38 15.59 -18.52
CA ALA A 230 18.55 14.73 -18.34
C ALA A 230 19.07 14.75 -16.89
N TRP A 231 19.09 15.92 -16.25
CA TRP A 231 19.43 16.02 -14.83
C TRP A 231 18.41 15.27 -13.96
N VAL A 232 17.10 15.42 -14.20
CA VAL A 232 16.07 14.67 -13.46
C VAL A 232 16.24 13.17 -13.66
N THR A 233 16.51 12.72 -14.89
CA THR A 233 16.81 11.31 -15.18
C THR A 233 17.99 10.82 -14.34
N GLU A 234 19.09 11.57 -14.27
CA GLU A 234 20.27 11.21 -13.46
C GLU A 234 19.93 11.07 -11.97
N GLN A 235 19.08 11.97 -11.43
CA GLN A 235 18.63 11.87 -10.03
C GLN A 235 17.83 10.59 -9.79
N VAL A 236 16.94 10.23 -10.70
CA VAL A 236 16.13 9.00 -10.60
C VAL A 236 17.01 7.76 -10.78
N GLU A 237 17.96 7.79 -11.71
CA GLU A 237 18.90 6.69 -11.98
C GLU A 237 19.80 6.35 -10.79
N ALA A 238 20.10 7.35 -9.96
CA ALA A 238 20.88 7.18 -8.74
C ALA A 238 20.09 6.50 -7.61
N CYS A 239 18.78 6.31 -7.73
CA CYS A 239 17.93 5.85 -6.63
C CYS A 239 17.18 4.55 -6.91
N GLY A 240 16.71 3.89 -5.84
CA GLY A 240 16.00 2.61 -5.89
C GLY A 240 14.73 2.62 -6.76
N CYS A 241 14.20 3.79 -7.14
CA CYS A 241 13.10 3.93 -8.09
C CYS A 241 13.33 3.16 -9.41
N VAL A 242 14.58 3.08 -9.89
CA VAL A 242 14.89 2.34 -11.14
C VAL A 242 14.51 0.87 -11.07
N CYS A 243 14.48 0.27 -9.88
CA CYS A 243 14.12 -1.13 -9.72
C CYS A 243 12.67 -1.43 -10.14
N CYS A 244 11.80 -0.41 -10.20
CA CYS A 244 10.44 -0.55 -10.70
C CYS A 244 10.19 0.26 -11.98
N HIS A 245 11.03 1.25 -12.28
CA HIS A 245 10.78 2.28 -13.30
C HIS A 245 11.88 2.36 -14.36
N SER A 246 12.52 1.23 -14.66
CA SER A 246 13.46 1.10 -15.78
C SER A 246 13.20 -0.18 -16.54
N GLU A 247 13.22 -0.14 -17.87
CA GLU A 247 13.16 -1.34 -18.72
C GLU A 247 14.37 -2.28 -18.51
N LYS A 248 15.47 -1.76 -17.98
CA LYS A 248 16.72 -2.52 -17.76
C LYS A 248 16.78 -3.17 -16.39
N ALA A 249 16.30 -2.48 -15.36
CA ALA A 249 16.43 -2.91 -13.97
C ALA A 249 15.15 -3.57 -13.41
N ALA A 250 13.98 -3.23 -13.95
CA ALA A 250 12.73 -3.85 -13.52
C ALA A 250 12.64 -5.32 -13.96
N PRO A 251 11.81 -6.13 -13.27
CA PRO A 251 11.47 -7.48 -13.70
C PRO A 251 11.00 -7.60 -15.15
N ALA A 252 11.15 -8.79 -15.72
CA ALA A 252 10.93 -9.07 -17.14
C ALA A 252 9.49 -8.83 -17.61
N GLU A 253 8.53 -8.79 -16.67
CA GLU A 253 7.14 -8.46 -16.92
C GLU A 253 6.93 -6.99 -17.35
N GLY A 254 7.97 -6.16 -17.23
CA GLY A 254 7.99 -4.76 -17.65
C GLY A 254 7.76 -3.79 -16.50
N PRO A 255 8.07 -2.49 -16.67
CA PRO A 255 8.05 -1.50 -15.58
C PRO A 255 6.65 -1.22 -15.00
N SER A 256 6.63 -0.55 -13.85
CA SER A 256 5.40 -0.16 -13.16
C SER A 256 5.04 1.31 -13.41
N ASN A 257 3.90 1.60 -14.05
CA ASN A 257 3.26 2.91 -14.26
C ASN A 257 4.03 3.98 -15.05
N TRP A 258 5.35 4.05 -14.98
CA TRP A 258 6.20 5.00 -15.69
C TRP A 258 7.61 4.44 -15.72
N TYR A 259 8.42 4.89 -16.67
CA TYR A 259 9.81 4.44 -16.77
C TYR A 259 10.69 5.42 -17.52
N ILE A 260 11.97 5.46 -17.16
CA ILE A 260 12.94 6.48 -17.61
C ILE A 260 13.39 6.32 -19.07
N GLU A 261 13.20 5.15 -19.68
CA GLU A 261 13.50 4.89 -21.09
C GLU A 261 12.33 5.24 -22.04
N ALA A 262 11.22 5.76 -21.53
CA ALA A 262 10.01 6.02 -22.32
C ALA A 262 10.18 7.20 -23.30
N GLY A 263 10.26 6.93 -24.60
CA GLY A 263 10.19 7.95 -25.65
C GLY A 263 11.26 9.06 -25.54
N PRO A 264 11.06 10.21 -26.21
CA PRO A 264 11.99 11.35 -26.08
C PRO A 264 11.76 12.16 -24.78
N ILE A 265 10.60 12.01 -24.14
CA ILE A 265 10.21 12.68 -22.89
C ILE A 265 9.58 11.63 -21.98
N TRP A 266 10.36 11.04 -21.09
CA TRP A 266 9.88 9.92 -20.27
C TRP A 266 8.84 10.31 -19.24
N THR A 267 8.77 11.59 -18.85
CA THR A 267 7.69 12.09 -18.00
C THR A 267 6.32 11.92 -18.65
N ASP A 268 6.21 11.80 -19.98
CA ASP A 268 4.94 11.51 -20.67
C ASP A 268 4.36 10.15 -20.26
N SER A 269 5.18 9.23 -19.75
CA SER A 269 4.70 7.94 -19.23
C SER A 269 3.97 8.05 -17.89
N PHE A 270 4.07 9.18 -17.17
CA PHE A 270 3.36 9.37 -15.89
C PHE A 270 1.88 9.66 -16.07
N TYR A 271 1.07 9.07 -15.18
CA TYR A 271 -0.24 9.60 -14.84
C TYR A 271 -0.11 10.93 -14.06
N PRO A 272 -1.13 11.82 -14.13
CA PRO A 272 -1.10 13.11 -13.43
C PRO A 272 -0.84 12.99 -11.92
N THR A 273 -1.41 11.99 -11.25
CA THR A 273 -1.18 11.74 -9.82
C THR A 273 0.27 11.40 -9.49
N GLY A 274 0.96 10.65 -10.37
CA GLY A 274 2.38 10.36 -10.24
C GLY A 274 3.25 11.62 -10.40
N LEU A 275 2.89 12.51 -11.33
CA LEU A 275 3.57 13.81 -11.45
C LEU A 275 3.32 14.68 -10.20
N ALA A 276 2.10 14.66 -9.67
CA ALA A 276 1.74 15.39 -8.46
C ALA A 276 2.50 14.88 -7.22
N LEU A 277 2.77 13.56 -7.13
CA LEU A 277 3.71 13.01 -6.16
C LEU A 277 5.12 13.57 -6.38
N ALA A 278 5.62 13.55 -7.62
CA ALA A 278 6.97 14.00 -7.91
C ALA A 278 7.16 15.51 -7.63
N ALA A 279 6.11 16.30 -7.84
CA ALA A 279 6.03 17.73 -7.49
C ALA A 279 5.79 18.00 -5.99
N GLY A 280 5.59 16.98 -5.16
CA GLY A 280 5.28 17.15 -3.73
C GLY A 280 3.89 17.76 -3.46
N TRP A 281 2.98 17.75 -4.44
CA TRP A 281 1.59 18.15 -4.24
C TRP A 281 0.77 17.10 -3.51
N VAL A 282 1.12 15.82 -3.72
CA VAL A 282 0.55 14.68 -2.99
C VAL A 282 1.66 14.05 -2.15
N SER A 283 1.40 13.90 -0.85
CA SER A 283 2.40 13.36 0.07
C SER A 283 2.72 11.91 -0.26
N SER A 284 3.98 11.54 -0.04
CA SER A 284 4.44 10.16 -0.14
C SER A 284 5.25 9.75 1.08
N ALA A 285 5.02 10.44 2.21
CA ALA A 285 5.73 10.23 3.46
C ALA A 285 5.61 8.80 3.99
N ALA A 286 4.48 8.13 3.72
CA ALA A 286 4.25 6.73 4.13
C ALA A 286 5.20 5.72 3.46
N LEU A 287 6.00 6.13 2.47
CA LEU A 287 7.04 5.30 1.85
C LEU A 287 8.42 5.43 2.53
N GLY A 288 8.53 6.25 3.57
CA GLY A 288 9.77 6.47 4.31
C GLY A 288 10.81 7.29 3.55
N ALA A 289 11.81 7.77 4.27
CA ALA A 289 12.93 8.54 3.74
C ALA A 289 14.15 8.47 4.65
N TYR A 290 15.33 8.28 4.05
CA TYR A 290 16.61 8.51 4.74
C TYR A 290 16.87 10.02 4.86
N PRO A 291 17.51 10.46 5.96
CA PRO A 291 18.13 11.78 6.03
C PRO A 291 19.16 11.99 4.88
N PRO A 292 19.29 13.20 4.30
CA PRO A 292 20.19 13.43 3.18
C PRO A 292 21.66 13.11 3.46
N ASP A 293 22.14 13.32 4.68
CA ASP A 293 23.50 13.00 5.12
C ASP A 293 23.78 11.48 5.20
N GLN A 294 22.73 10.66 5.25
CA GLN A 294 22.80 9.20 5.18
C GLN A 294 22.51 8.66 3.78
N ASN A 295 22.08 9.52 2.85
CA ASN A 295 21.60 9.12 1.53
C ASN A 295 22.32 9.84 0.40
N ASN A 296 23.63 10.08 0.56
CA ASN A 296 24.49 10.69 -0.46
C ASN A 296 24.00 12.08 -0.94
N GLY A 297 23.34 12.84 -0.06
CA GLY A 297 22.77 14.15 -0.34
C GLY A 297 21.34 14.12 -0.89
N PHE A 298 20.77 12.95 -1.17
CA PHE A 298 19.40 12.83 -1.70
C PHE A 298 18.35 12.96 -0.60
N SER A 299 17.35 13.80 -0.83
CA SER A 299 16.17 13.96 0.02
C SER A 299 14.89 13.57 -0.71
N ARG A 300 13.91 13.07 0.06
CA ARG A 300 12.55 12.72 -0.39
C ARG A 300 11.46 13.36 0.49
N ASP A 301 11.84 14.33 1.31
CA ASP A 301 10.96 15.00 2.26
C ASP A 301 9.99 15.99 1.59
N VAL A 302 10.42 16.60 0.48
CA VAL A 302 9.62 17.58 -0.28
C VAL A 302 9.16 17.00 -1.63
N ALA A 303 10.09 16.50 -2.45
CA ALA A 303 9.77 15.86 -3.72
C ALA A 303 9.52 14.36 -3.52
N GLY A 304 8.52 13.80 -4.19
CA GLY A 304 8.20 12.37 -4.07
C GLY A 304 9.23 11.45 -4.73
N LEU A 305 10.06 11.97 -5.64
CA LEU A 305 11.24 11.30 -6.17
C LEU A 305 12.48 11.85 -5.44
N PRO A 306 13.38 10.98 -4.91
CA PRO A 306 14.56 11.47 -4.22
C PRO A 306 15.44 12.35 -5.11
N THR A 307 16.03 13.40 -4.54
CA THR A 307 16.89 14.34 -5.27
C THR A 307 17.86 15.07 -4.36
N THR A 308 18.99 15.50 -4.91
CA THR A 308 19.94 16.41 -4.25
C THR A 308 19.51 17.88 -4.28
N ASP A 309 18.51 18.25 -5.09
CA ASP A 309 17.96 19.60 -5.16
C ASP A 309 16.42 19.55 -5.18
N PRO A 310 15.78 19.49 -4.00
CA PRO A 310 14.32 19.37 -3.90
C PRO A 310 13.56 20.51 -4.58
N ALA A 311 14.06 21.74 -4.50
CA ALA A 311 13.38 22.89 -5.08
C ALA A 311 13.38 22.85 -6.62
N ARG A 312 14.53 22.46 -7.21
CA ARG A 312 14.65 22.29 -8.66
C ARG A 312 13.79 21.15 -9.18
N MET A 313 13.79 20.01 -8.48
CA MET A 313 12.96 18.85 -8.83
C MET A 313 11.46 19.18 -8.80
N VAL A 314 10.99 19.84 -7.73
CA VAL A 314 9.59 20.28 -7.63
C VAL A 314 9.25 21.21 -8.78
N ALA A 315 10.07 22.24 -9.05
CA ALA A 315 9.80 23.20 -10.12
C ALA A 315 9.68 22.54 -11.50
N PHE A 316 10.50 21.51 -11.77
CA PHE A 316 10.41 20.74 -13.00
C PHE A 316 9.06 20.02 -13.14
N PHE A 317 8.65 19.27 -12.11
CA PHE A 317 7.39 18.51 -12.15
C PHE A 317 6.14 19.39 -12.06
N GLU A 318 6.18 20.52 -11.35
CA GLU A 318 5.12 21.54 -11.40
C GLU A 318 4.97 22.12 -12.80
N GLY A 319 6.07 22.45 -13.47
CA GLY A 319 6.06 22.90 -14.86
C GLY A 319 5.42 21.87 -15.79
N GLU A 320 5.66 20.59 -15.52
CA GLU A 320 5.12 19.51 -16.33
C GLU A 320 3.62 19.25 -16.10
N LEU A 321 3.15 19.40 -14.86
CA LEU A 321 1.71 19.40 -14.52
C LEU A 321 0.99 20.59 -15.17
N LEU A 322 1.56 21.80 -15.04
CA LEU A 322 0.99 23.03 -15.61
C LEU A 322 0.87 22.94 -17.13
N ARG A 323 1.89 22.39 -17.80
CA ARG A 323 1.85 22.16 -19.25
C ARG A 323 0.69 21.25 -19.64
N ARG A 324 0.38 20.24 -18.81
CA ARG A 324 -0.73 19.31 -19.03
C ARG A 324 -2.09 19.87 -18.58
N GLY A 325 -2.13 21.12 -18.11
CA GLY A 325 -3.35 21.80 -17.72
C GLY A 325 -3.81 21.53 -16.29
N PHE A 326 -2.96 20.91 -15.46
CA PHE A 326 -3.26 20.66 -14.05
C PHE A 326 -2.73 21.79 -13.16
N LYS A 327 -3.46 22.04 -12.06
CA LYS A 327 -3.08 22.93 -10.98
C LYS A 327 -3.05 22.15 -9.66
N LYS A 328 -2.39 22.70 -8.64
CA LYS A 328 -2.25 22.04 -7.34
C LYS A 328 -3.59 21.70 -6.70
N GLU A 329 -4.59 22.55 -6.89
CA GLU A 329 -5.93 22.36 -6.35
C GLU A 329 -6.66 21.14 -6.93
N ASP A 330 -6.25 20.65 -8.10
CA ASP A 330 -6.85 19.45 -8.70
C ASP A 330 -6.51 18.18 -7.91
N PHE A 331 -5.52 18.24 -7.02
CA PHE A 331 -5.05 17.12 -6.18
C PHE A 331 -5.26 17.37 -4.69
N ALA A 332 -6.03 18.41 -4.30
CA ALA A 332 -6.19 18.80 -2.90
C ALA A 332 -6.84 17.71 -2.03
N ASP A 333 -7.70 16.89 -2.64
CA ASP A 333 -8.41 15.79 -1.99
C ASP A 333 -7.76 14.42 -2.29
N GLU A 334 -6.60 14.40 -2.93
CA GLU A 334 -5.91 13.15 -3.27
C GLU A 334 -5.32 12.50 -2.01
N THR A 335 -5.59 11.20 -1.84
CA THR A 335 -5.02 10.43 -0.74
C THR A 335 -3.50 10.36 -0.88
N PRO A 336 -2.74 10.57 0.22
CA PRO A 336 -1.30 10.35 0.21
C PRO A 336 -0.90 8.98 -0.36
N PHE A 337 0.18 8.97 -1.13
CA PHE A 337 0.77 7.74 -1.64
C PHE A 337 1.28 6.86 -0.51
N GLY A 338 1.06 5.56 -0.67
CA GLY A 338 1.38 4.53 0.31
C GLY A 338 0.35 3.41 0.31
N GLY A 339 -0.88 3.72 -0.11
CA GLY A 339 -2.00 2.78 -0.12
C GLY A 339 -2.17 2.16 1.27
N PRO A 340 -2.10 0.82 1.41
CA PRO A 340 -2.19 0.15 2.69
C PRO A 340 -1.22 0.68 3.75
N LEU A 341 -0.02 1.11 3.36
CA LEU A 341 0.97 1.68 4.29
C LEU A 341 0.48 3.00 4.92
N TYR A 342 -0.15 3.85 4.10
CA TYR A 342 -0.74 5.08 4.58
C TYR A 342 -1.97 4.80 5.45
N GLU A 343 -2.86 3.91 5.01
CA GLU A 343 -4.03 3.51 5.79
C GLU A 343 -3.64 2.92 7.15
N GLN A 344 -2.58 2.11 7.20
CA GLN A 344 -2.04 1.58 8.46
C GLN A 344 -1.60 2.71 9.38
N SER A 345 -1.03 3.79 8.86
CA SER A 345 -0.60 4.94 9.68
C SER A 345 -1.77 5.68 10.34
N LEU A 346 -2.98 5.54 9.81
CA LEU A 346 -4.20 6.19 10.31
C LEU A 346 -4.97 5.35 11.34
N TYR A 347 -4.62 4.06 11.49
CA TYR A 347 -5.34 3.16 12.38
C TYR A 347 -5.29 3.63 13.83
N VAL A 348 -6.44 3.58 14.52
CA VAL A 348 -6.54 3.91 15.95
C VAL A 348 -6.80 2.62 16.72
N PRO A 349 -5.90 2.19 17.62
CA PRO A 349 -6.07 0.93 18.32
C PRO A 349 -7.20 0.99 19.35
N SER A 350 -7.98 -0.10 19.40
CA SER A 350 -8.92 -0.39 20.48
C SER A 350 -8.26 -1.26 21.54
N ASP A 351 -8.95 -1.52 22.65
CA ASP A 351 -8.50 -2.51 23.62
C ASP A 351 -8.41 -3.91 22.99
N CYS A 352 -7.45 -4.70 23.47
CA CYS A 352 -7.23 -6.07 23.05
C CYS A 352 -8.37 -7.00 23.51
N ASP A 353 -8.61 -8.06 22.73
CA ASP A 353 -9.51 -9.13 23.14
C ASP A 353 -8.94 -9.89 24.35
N ALA A 354 -9.82 -10.57 25.09
CA ALA A 354 -9.45 -11.32 26.27
C ALA A 354 -8.36 -12.36 25.96
N GLY A 355 -7.22 -12.25 26.65
CA GLY A 355 -6.07 -13.15 26.50
C GLY A 355 -5.02 -12.70 25.49
N GLN A 356 -5.24 -11.60 24.78
CA GLN A 356 -4.20 -10.92 24.00
C GLN A 356 -3.44 -9.88 24.87
N GLY A 357 -2.24 -9.49 24.45
CA GLY A 357 -1.36 -8.59 25.21
C GLY A 357 -0.19 -9.31 25.86
N VAL A 358 0.38 -8.71 26.91
CA VAL A 358 1.47 -9.30 27.70
C VAL A 358 0.96 -9.69 29.09
N ASP A 359 1.10 -10.96 29.46
CA ASP A 359 0.64 -11.48 30.74
C ASP A 359 1.66 -11.31 31.89
N ALA A 360 1.29 -11.73 33.11
CA ALA A 360 2.12 -11.55 34.32
C ALA A 360 3.44 -12.33 34.29
N ALA A 361 3.55 -13.35 33.44
CA ALA A 361 4.78 -14.08 33.20
C ALA A 361 5.62 -13.46 32.07
N GLY A 362 5.15 -12.35 31.47
CA GLY A 362 5.78 -11.69 30.34
C GLY A 362 5.45 -12.36 28.99
N LYS A 363 4.48 -13.28 28.94
CA LYS A 363 4.11 -13.96 27.70
C LYS A 363 3.26 -13.04 26.84
N ILE A 364 3.69 -12.83 25.60
CA ILE A 364 2.99 -12.06 24.59
C ILE A 364 2.08 -13.00 23.81
N THR A 365 0.79 -12.67 23.76
CA THR A 365 -0.22 -13.44 23.02
C THR A 365 -0.99 -12.53 22.07
N TRP A 366 -1.20 -13.00 20.86
CA TRP A 366 -2.03 -12.38 19.82
C TRP A 366 -2.81 -13.44 19.03
N THR A 367 -3.71 -13.00 18.16
CA THR A 367 -4.49 -13.85 17.23
C THR A 367 -4.37 -13.32 15.79
N GLY A 368 -4.70 -14.14 14.79
CA GLY A 368 -4.66 -13.73 13.37
C GLY A 368 -3.37 -14.10 12.62
N GLY A 369 -2.48 -14.89 13.23
CA GLY A 369 -1.45 -15.62 12.52
C GLY A 369 -0.04 -15.59 13.10
N ASP A 370 0.94 -16.11 12.36
CA ASP A 370 2.36 -16.12 12.72
C ASP A 370 3.01 -14.79 12.30
N ALA A 371 3.91 -14.26 13.13
CA ALA A 371 4.45 -12.91 13.01
C ALA A 371 5.90 -12.88 12.54
N ARG A 372 6.25 -11.86 11.75
CA ARG A 372 7.66 -11.50 11.47
C ARG A 372 8.16 -10.34 12.30
N TYR A 373 7.23 -9.48 12.76
CA TYR A 373 7.56 -8.38 13.63
C TYR A 373 6.59 -8.31 14.78
N VAL A 374 7.12 -8.22 15.99
CA VAL A 374 6.34 -8.05 17.22
C VAL A 374 6.85 -6.82 17.94
N TYR A 375 5.96 -5.87 18.17
CA TYR A 375 6.26 -4.63 18.87
C TYR A 375 5.47 -4.56 20.17
N VAL A 376 6.13 -4.00 21.18
CA VAL A 376 5.46 -3.43 22.35
C VAL A 376 5.85 -1.96 22.42
N LEU A 377 4.84 -1.10 22.43
CA LEU A 377 4.98 0.35 22.39
C LEU A 377 4.23 0.98 23.58
N SER A 378 4.52 2.24 23.87
CA SER A 378 3.63 3.06 24.71
C SER A 378 2.25 3.17 24.07
N ALA A 379 1.19 3.35 24.88
CA ALA A 379 -0.19 3.39 24.38
C ALA A 379 -0.47 4.54 23.39
N ASP A 380 0.32 5.62 23.44
CA ASP A 380 0.23 6.80 22.60
C ASP A 380 1.20 6.79 21.41
N ALA A 381 2.03 5.75 21.28
CA ALA A 381 2.95 5.58 20.17
C ALA A 381 2.21 5.57 18.84
N LYS A 382 2.86 6.09 17.80
CA LYS A 382 2.37 5.97 16.43
C LYS A 382 2.45 4.52 15.95
N ASN A 383 1.64 4.18 14.96
CA ASN A 383 1.73 2.90 14.30
C ASN A 383 3.10 2.79 13.62
N PRO A 384 3.82 1.67 13.82
CA PRO A 384 5.00 1.38 13.02
C PRO A 384 4.66 1.45 11.53
N GLY A 385 5.59 1.96 10.73
CA GLY A 385 5.52 2.07 9.27
C GLY A 385 6.74 1.47 8.59
N VAL A 386 7.03 1.92 7.38
CA VAL A 386 8.17 1.42 6.61
C VAL A 386 9.50 2.05 7.07
N PRO A 387 10.62 1.31 6.98
CA PRO A 387 11.94 1.89 7.20
C PRO A 387 12.30 2.96 6.15
N PRO A 388 13.30 3.80 6.45
CA PRO A 388 14.17 3.74 7.64
C PRO A 388 13.69 4.57 8.84
N ASN A 389 12.61 5.34 8.70
CA ASN A 389 12.26 6.39 9.66
C ASN A 389 10.87 6.24 10.28
N LEU A 390 10.05 5.29 9.82
CA LEU A 390 8.71 5.05 10.38
C LEU A 390 8.61 3.73 11.13
N ASP A 391 9.59 2.83 11.00
CA ASP A 391 9.56 1.48 11.57
C ASP A 391 9.88 1.43 13.07
N LEU A 392 10.47 2.49 13.62
CA LEU A 392 10.73 2.65 15.07
C LEU A 392 10.11 3.97 15.56
N PRO A 393 8.77 4.05 15.69
CA PRO A 393 8.12 5.27 16.18
C PRO A 393 8.56 5.61 17.62
N GLU A 394 8.50 6.89 17.98
CA GLU A 394 8.66 7.32 19.36
C GLU A 394 7.67 6.56 20.26
N GLY A 395 8.15 6.09 21.41
CA GLY A 395 7.39 5.19 22.29
C GLY A 395 7.61 3.71 22.03
N THR A 396 8.44 3.32 21.05
CA THR A 396 8.87 1.92 20.89
C THR A 396 9.65 1.48 22.12
N MET A 397 9.19 0.43 22.80
CA MET A 397 9.85 -0.13 23.98
C MET A 397 10.61 -1.40 23.64
N TRP A 398 10.04 -2.21 22.74
CA TRP A 398 10.63 -3.44 22.28
C TRP A 398 10.15 -3.79 20.88
N ARG A 399 11.04 -4.36 20.08
CA ARG A 399 10.75 -4.90 18.77
C ARG A 399 11.56 -6.17 18.54
N LEU A 400 10.89 -7.24 18.11
CA LEU A 400 11.50 -8.47 17.65
C LEU A 400 11.34 -8.60 16.14
N ASP A 401 12.42 -8.96 15.46
CA ASP A 401 12.45 -9.19 14.01
C ASP A 401 12.77 -10.65 13.71
N VAL A 402 12.05 -11.23 12.76
CA VAL A 402 12.36 -12.55 12.19
C VAL A 402 13.12 -12.35 10.88
N ALA A 403 14.22 -13.08 10.69
CA ALA A 403 14.96 -13.03 9.43
C ALA A 403 14.05 -13.39 8.24
N SER A 404 14.18 -12.70 7.10
CA SER A 404 13.29 -12.87 5.93
C SER A 404 13.22 -14.32 5.44
N LYS A 405 14.33 -15.06 5.52
CA LYS A 405 14.45 -16.47 5.12
C LYS A 405 14.06 -17.47 6.21
N ALA A 406 13.75 -17.01 7.41
CA ALA A 406 13.29 -17.85 8.52
C ALA A 406 11.76 -17.96 8.54
N ALA A 407 11.25 -19.00 9.19
CA ALA A 407 9.83 -19.15 9.47
C ALA A 407 9.36 -18.06 10.47
N PRO A 408 8.17 -17.49 10.27
CA PRO A 408 7.60 -16.53 11.22
C PRO A 408 7.39 -17.17 12.60
N VAL A 409 7.34 -16.34 13.65
CA VAL A 409 7.15 -16.80 15.02
C VAL A 409 5.68 -16.95 15.37
N LYS A 410 5.37 -17.98 16.17
CA LYS A 410 4.02 -18.20 16.67
C LYS A 410 3.73 -17.33 17.88
N SER A 411 2.44 -17.07 18.11
CA SER A 411 1.93 -16.47 19.34
C SER A 411 2.40 -17.21 20.60
N GLY A 412 2.66 -16.46 21.68
CA GLY A 412 3.07 -17.01 22.96
C GLY A 412 4.57 -16.91 23.28
N ILE A 413 5.27 -15.94 22.69
CA ILE A 413 6.69 -15.64 22.97
C ILE A 413 6.84 -14.85 24.28
N THR A 414 8.07 -14.74 24.81
CA THR A 414 8.33 -13.93 26.01
C THR A 414 8.80 -12.52 25.64
N TYR A 415 8.28 -11.51 26.33
CA TYR A 415 8.72 -10.12 26.21
C TYR A 415 10.22 -9.97 26.53
N GLY A 416 10.97 -9.38 25.59
CA GLY A 416 12.42 -9.21 25.71
C GLY A 416 13.27 -10.44 25.38
N GLU A 417 12.64 -11.55 24.97
CA GLU A 417 13.37 -12.75 24.55
C GLU A 417 13.75 -12.69 23.07
N VAL A 418 14.98 -13.08 22.76
CA VAL A 418 15.44 -13.30 21.38
C VAL A 418 15.45 -14.79 21.10
N LEU A 419 14.51 -15.24 20.29
CA LEU A 419 14.37 -16.63 19.86
C LEU A 419 15.38 -17.00 18.76
N PRO A 420 15.65 -18.29 18.51
CA PRO A 420 16.45 -18.70 17.36
C PRO A 420 15.91 -18.13 16.04
N ASN A 421 16.81 -17.67 15.17
CA ASN A 421 16.50 -17.04 13.87
C ASN A 421 15.73 -15.70 13.96
N THR A 422 15.72 -15.09 15.15
CA THR A 422 15.21 -13.74 15.37
C THR A 422 16.32 -12.83 15.87
N GLN A 423 16.09 -11.53 15.80
CA GLN A 423 16.94 -10.51 16.40
C GLN A 423 16.08 -9.49 17.14
N GLN A 424 16.66 -8.85 18.16
CA GLN A 424 16.02 -7.70 18.78
C GLN A 424 16.24 -6.48 17.87
N GLY A 425 15.17 -5.99 17.26
CA GLY A 425 15.18 -4.75 16.48
C GLY A 425 15.21 -3.50 17.35
N TYR A 426 14.70 -3.58 18.58
CA TYR A 426 14.81 -2.51 19.58
C TYR A 426 14.62 -3.05 21.02
N PRO A 427 15.35 -2.54 22.02
CA PRO A 427 16.51 -1.65 21.89
C PRO A 427 17.66 -2.35 21.14
N ALA A 428 18.57 -1.58 20.53
CA ALA A 428 19.69 -2.15 19.76
C ALA A 428 20.57 -3.07 20.62
N ASP A 429 20.71 -2.76 21.91
CA ASP A 429 21.45 -3.55 22.88
C ASP A 429 20.71 -3.63 24.22
N GLY A 430 20.97 -4.70 24.98
CA GLY A 430 20.42 -4.90 26.32
C GLY A 430 18.98 -5.43 26.33
N SER A 431 18.37 -5.43 27.50
CA SER A 431 16.97 -5.84 27.67
C SER A 431 16.03 -4.64 27.51
N PRO A 432 14.81 -4.82 26.99
CA PRO A 432 13.84 -3.74 26.95
C PRO A 432 13.44 -3.29 28.37
N GLU A 433 12.87 -2.09 28.45
CA GLU A 433 12.35 -1.56 29.71
C GLU A 433 11.24 -2.44 30.27
N LYS A 434 11.17 -2.56 31.60
CA LYS A 434 10.11 -3.36 32.23
C LYS A 434 8.76 -2.66 32.08
N LEU A 435 7.74 -3.42 31.74
CA LEU A 435 6.36 -2.95 31.77
C LEU A 435 5.96 -2.58 33.20
N VAL A 436 5.25 -1.46 33.35
CA VAL A 436 4.80 -0.93 34.64
C VAL A 436 3.38 -1.46 34.90
N PRO A 437 3.16 -2.19 36.00
CA PRO A 437 1.84 -2.71 36.36
C PRO A 437 0.73 -1.65 36.32
N GLY A 438 -0.41 -1.97 35.71
CA GLY A 438 -1.56 -1.07 35.56
C GLY A 438 -1.39 0.04 34.51
N THR A 439 -0.27 0.05 33.77
CA THR A 439 -0.06 0.98 32.66
C THR A 439 -0.55 0.36 31.35
N LYS A 440 -1.20 1.15 30.52
CA LYS A 440 -1.66 0.73 29.19
C LYS A 440 -0.52 0.82 28.17
N TYR A 441 -0.42 -0.20 27.32
CA TYR A 441 0.59 -0.33 26.27
C TYR A 441 -0.06 -0.75 24.96
N TYR A 442 0.67 -0.60 23.87
CA TYR A 442 0.21 -0.96 22.53
C TYR A 442 0.96 -2.20 22.03
N LEU A 443 0.23 -3.30 21.84
CA LEU A 443 0.71 -4.48 21.13
C LEU A 443 0.45 -4.31 19.63
N TYR A 444 1.54 -4.33 18.87
CA TYR A 444 1.48 -4.21 17.41
C TYR A 444 2.23 -5.39 16.78
N VAL A 445 1.54 -6.21 15.99
CA VAL A 445 2.06 -7.45 15.41
C VAL A 445 1.86 -7.45 13.91
N TRP A 446 2.91 -7.81 13.17
CA TRP A 446 2.93 -7.87 11.71
C TRP A 446 3.24 -9.27 11.21
N ALA A 447 2.48 -9.70 10.20
CA ALA A 447 2.87 -10.84 9.37
C ALA A 447 4.07 -10.47 8.50
N ASP A 448 4.09 -9.23 8.03
CA ASP A 448 5.22 -8.58 7.38
C ASP A 448 5.05 -7.06 7.43
N VAL A 449 6.02 -6.28 6.96
CA VAL A 449 5.96 -4.80 6.94
C VAL A 449 4.71 -4.34 6.20
N GLY A 450 3.88 -3.54 6.88
CA GLY A 450 2.62 -3.04 6.34
C GLY A 450 1.44 -4.02 6.40
N VAL A 451 1.64 -5.24 6.93
CA VAL A 451 0.64 -6.32 6.96
C VAL A 451 0.27 -6.68 8.40
N PRO A 452 -0.65 -5.93 9.05
CA PRO A 452 -1.06 -6.16 10.44
C PRO A 452 -1.70 -7.53 10.68
N ILE A 453 -1.38 -8.09 11.85
CA ILE A 453 -2.06 -9.24 12.46
C ILE A 453 -2.90 -8.75 13.64
N THR A 454 -2.27 -8.07 14.59
CA THR A 454 -2.91 -7.57 15.82
C THR A 454 -2.42 -6.16 16.09
N ARG A 455 -3.33 -5.28 16.49
CA ARG A 455 -3.05 -3.88 16.79
C ARG A 455 -4.02 -3.41 17.88
N CYS A 456 -3.66 -3.61 19.13
CA CYS A 456 -4.57 -3.32 20.23
C CYS A 456 -3.85 -2.87 21.49
N LEU A 457 -4.59 -2.21 22.37
CA LEU A 457 -4.12 -1.74 23.66
C LEU A 457 -4.34 -2.78 24.75
N PHE A 458 -3.35 -3.02 25.59
CA PHE A 458 -3.46 -3.92 26.74
C PHE A 458 -2.98 -3.22 28.01
N ASP A 459 -3.58 -3.57 29.15
CA ASP A 459 -3.10 -3.14 30.46
C ASP A 459 -2.04 -4.11 30.95
N ALA A 460 -0.88 -3.60 31.35
CA ALA A 460 0.14 -4.43 31.96
C ALA A 460 -0.38 -5.01 33.30
N PRO A 461 -0.14 -6.32 33.54
CA PRO A 461 -0.68 -7.04 34.69
C PRO A 461 -0.18 -6.45 36.00
N LEU A 462 -1.05 -6.49 37.02
CA LEU A 462 -0.79 -5.98 38.38
C LEU A 462 0.27 -6.77 39.15
#